data_AF-A0A832UK50-F1
#
_entry.id   AF-A0A832UK50-F1
#
_cell.length_a   1.000
_cell.length_b   1.000
_cell.length_c   1.000
_cell.angle_alpha   90.00
_cell.angle_beta   90.00
_cell.angle_gamma   90.00
#
_symmetry.space_group_name_H-M   'P 1'
#
loop_
_entity.id
_entity.type
_entity.pdbx_description
1 polymer ?
#
loop_
_entity_poly.entity_id
_entity_poly.type
_entity_poly.pdbx_seq_one_letter_code
_entity_poly.pdbx_strand_id
1 'polypeptide(L)'
;MNQEDWPTKDYETALSYIVEHEDEAASNIILPVDKGITTVLGFPLYEAGFYGIFMLSPIILFMIVTTYFILVILTADSMEMQSQILFSGGYFFMQWALGKALQLLISTRELFPRKYFTTISAKGISSHYSKLHFPFHSKVTLAWGVVETTRVYRSLFLAGIFAGFLKAHIVEITSKNGDTLKIPFHVPSDQAISVADSIVALINQKMK
;
A
#
# COMPACT_ATOMS: atom_id res chain seq x y z
N MET A 1 -16.79 -31.37 -4.26
CA MET A 1 -16.80 -30.10 -5.04
C MET A 1 -16.95 -28.97 -4.03
N ASN A 2 -15.87 -28.31 -3.64
CA ASN A 2 -15.92 -27.26 -2.61
C ASN A 2 -16.47 -25.96 -3.21
N GLN A 3 -17.46 -25.39 -2.52
CA GLN A 3 -17.93 -24.03 -2.75
C GLN A 3 -16.78 -23.03 -2.52
N GLU A 4 -16.61 -22.13 -3.49
CA GLU A 4 -16.12 -20.75 -3.33
C GLU A 4 -14.68 -20.51 -2.83
N ASP A 5 -13.69 -20.91 -3.62
CA ASP A 5 -12.37 -20.23 -3.60
C ASP A 5 -12.28 -19.14 -4.68
N TRP A 6 -13.36 -18.35 -4.80
CA TRP A 6 -13.38 -17.24 -5.75
C TRP A 6 -12.40 -16.12 -5.43
N PRO A 7 -12.07 -15.79 -4.15
CA PRO A 7 -11.09 -14.75 -3.86
C PRO A 7 -9.70 -15.11 -4.38
N THR A 8 -9.30 -16.38 -4.26
CA THR A 8 -7.99 -16.85 -4.75
C THR A 8 -7.98 -16.92 -6.26
N LYS A 9 -9.05 -17.42 -6.89
CA LYS A 9 -9.14 -17.45 -8.37
C LYS A 9 -9.11 -16.04 -8.99
N ASP A 10 -9.86 -15.11 -8.41
CA ASP A 10 -9.90 -13.71 -8.88
C ASP A 10 -8.52 -13.05 -8.70
N TYR A 11 -7.83 -13.36 -7.59
CA TYR A 11 -6.46 -12.92 -7.35
C TYR A 11 -5.47 -13.46 -8.38
N GLU A 12 -5.46 -14.77 -8.65
CA GLU A 12 -4.54 -15.38 -9.61
C GLU A 12 -4.77 -14.84 -11.03
N THR A 13 -6.03 -14.64 -11.40
CA THR A 13 -6.41 -14.06 -12.70
C THR A 13 -5.91 -12.61 -12.81
N ALA A 14 -6.18 -11.79 -11.78
CA ALA A 14 -5.72 -10.40 -11.73
C ALA A 14 -4.20 -10.29 -11.70
N LEU A 15 -3.52 -11.13 -10.92
CA LEU A 15 -2.07 -11.15 -10.84
C LEU A 15 -1.45 -11.48 -12.20
N SER A 16 -1.96 -12.49 -12.89
CA SER A 16 -1.49 -12.87 -14.23
C SER A 16 -1.67 -11.73 -15.23
N TYR A 17 -2.83 -11.07 -15.22
CA TYR A 17 -3.07 -9.90 -16.08
C TYR A 17 -2.14 -8.72 -15.78
N ILE A 18 -1.92 -8.39 -14.50
CA ILE A 18 -1.00 -7.33 -14.08
C ILE A 18 0.43 -7.64 -14.53
N VAL A 19 0.82 -8.92 -14.50
CA VAL A 19 2.13 -9.39 -14.97
C VAL A 19 2.28 -9.23 -16.49
N GLU A 20 1.21 -9.42 -17.25
CA GLU A 20 1.22 -9.30 -18.71
C GLU A 20 1.07 -7.85 -19.20
N HIS A 21 0.41 -6.98 -18.43
CA HIS A 21 0.06 -5.60 -18.79
C HIS A 21 0.68 -4.58 -17.82
N GLU A 22 2.00 -4.66 -17.62
CA GLU A 22 2.70 -3.89 -16.60
C GLU A 22 2.62 -2.37 -16.79
N ASP A 23 2.81 -1.88 -18.01
CA ASP A 23 2.77 -0.44 -18.31
C ASP A 23 1.39 0.16 -18.01
N GLU A 24 0.34 -0.60 -18.29
CA GLU A 24 -1.04 -0.23 -18.00
C GLU A 24 -1.31 -0.27 -16.49
N ALA A 25 -0.82 -1.30 -15.80
CA ALA A 25 -0.95 -1.43 -14.35
C ALA A 25 -0.15 -0.37 -13.57
N ALA A 26 0.94 0.14 -14.14
CA ALA A 26 1.73 1.21 -13.53
C ALA A 26 1.03 2.57 -13.59
N SER A 27 0.23 2.80 -14.64
CA SER A 27 -0.43 4.09 -14.90
C SER A 27 -1.88 4.14 -14.41
N ASN A 28 -2.55 2.99 -14.25
CA ASN A 28 -3.96 2.92 -13.86
C ASN A 28 -4.16 2.34 -12.45
N ILE A 29 -4.99 3.02 -11.66
CA ILE A 29 -5.37 2.52 -10.32
C ILE A 29 -6.53 1.56 -10.41
N ILE A 30 -7.44 1.77 -11.34
CA ILE A 30 -8.58 0.89 -11.58
C ILE A 30 -8.31 0.20 -12.91
N LEU A 31 -8.10 -1.11 -12.87
CA LEU A 31 -7.72 -1.91 -14.03
C LEU A 31 -8.78 -3.00 -14.27
N PRO A 32 -9.54 -2.94 -15.38
CA PRO A 32 -10.41 -4.04 -15.78
C PRO A 32 -9.53 -5.21 -16.25
N VAL A 33 -9.69 -6.38 -15.63
CA VAL A 33 -8.84 -7.57 -15.87
C VAL A 33 -9.53 -8.56 -16.81
N ASP A 34 -10.79 -8.89 -16.52
CA ASP A 34 -11.59 -9.85 -17.29
C ASP A 34 -13.08 -9.44 -17.22
N LYS A 35 -13.94 -10.08 -18.00
CA LYS A 35 -15.40 -9.91 -18.03
C LYS A 35 -16.02 -10.25 -16.67
N GLY A 36 -15.91 -9.31 -15.74
CA GLY A 36 -16.45 -9.45 -14.38
C GLY A 36 -15.49 -9.01 -13.29
N ILE A 37 -14.17 -9.03 -13.51
CA ILE A 37 -13.15 -8.73 -12.49
C ILE A 37 -12.50 -7.38 -12.80
N THR A 38 -12.52 -6.50 -11.81
CA THR A 38 -11.80 -5.23 -11.85
C THR A 38 -10.89 -5.14 -10.64
N THR A 39 -9.65 -4.73 -10.85
CA THR A 39 -8.64 -4.64 -9.80
C THR A 39 -8.37 -3.18 -9.44
N VAL A 40 -8.26 -2.91 -8.14
CA VAL A 40 -7.83 -1.62 -7.60
C VAL A 40 -6.38 -1.74 -7.10
N LEU A 41 -5.47 -1.13 -7.84
CA LEU A 41 -4.02 -1.05 -7.60
C LEU A 41 -3.71 0.14 -6.68
N GLY A 42 -4.27 0.14 -5.48
CA GLY A 42 -4.20 1.29 -4.57
C GLY A 42 -2.78 1.64 -4.10
N PHE A 43 -1.89 0.65 -3.99
CA PHE A 43 -0.48 0.87 -3.67
C PHE A 43 0.48 0.05 -4.50
N PRO A 44 1.68 0.57 -4.76
CA PRO A 44 2.85 -0.25 -5.04
C PRO A 44 3.39 -0.83 -3.72
N LEU A 45 2.53 -1.52 -2.95
CA LEU A 45 3.02 -2.33 -1.84
C LEU A 45 3.41 -3.67 -2.42
N TYR A 46 4.71 -3.86 -2.46
CA TYR A 46 5.29 -5.05 -3.02
C TYR A 46 5.57 -6.04 -1.90
N GLU A 47 5.34 -7.33 -2.17
CA GLU A 47 5.87 -8.33 -1.26
C GLU A 47 7.39 -8.37 -1.46
N ALA A 48 8.16 -8.32 -0.38
CA ALA A 48 9.59 -8.50 -0.50
C ALA A 48 9.87 -9.98 -0.77
N GLY A 49 10.42 -10.31 -1.94
CA GLY A 49 11.00 -11.63 -2.16
C GLY A 49 12.14 -11.86 -1.16
N PHE A 50 12.56 -13.12 -0.97
CA PHE A 50 13.67 -13.45 -0.06
C PHE A 50 14.90 -12.56 -0.30
N TYR A 51 15.29 -12.38 -1.56
CA TYR A 51 16.38 -11.47 -1.97
C TYR A 51 16.09 -9.99 -1.67
N GLY A 52 14.84 -9.54 -1.85
CA GLY A 52 14.42 -8.18 -1.50
C GLY A 52 14.61 -7.88 -0.02
N ILE A 53 14.26 -8.81 0.88
CA ILE A 53 14.43 -8.63 2.34
C ILE A 53 15.91 -8.45 2.70
N PHE A 54 16.81 -9.25 2.12
CA PHE A 54 18.25 -9.12 2.37
C PHE A 54 18.84 -7.82 1.82
N MET A 55 18.32 -7.30 0.71
CA MET A 55 18.74 -6.00 0.17
C MET A 55 18.23 -4.83 1.01
N LEU A 56 17.02 -4.92 1.57
CA LEU A 56 16.45 -3.88 2.44
C LEU A 56 17.12 -3.80 3.80
N SER A 57 17.46 -4.95 4.39
CA SER A 57 17.90 -5.03 5.78
C SER A 57 19.10 -4.11 6.11
N PRO A 58 20.19 -4.07 5.31
CA PRO A 58 21.31 -3.17 5.55
C PRO A 58 20.92 -1.70 5.46
N ILE A 59 20.07 -1.33 4.49
CA ILE A 59 19.63 0.07 4.28
C ILE A 59 18.78 0.52 5.48
N ILE A 60 17.82 -0.29 5.90
CA ILE A 60 16.96 0.00 7.06
C ILE A 60 17.81 0.10 8.33
N LEU A 61 18.74 -0.84 8.55
CA LEU A 61 19.65 -0.79 9.70
C LEU A 61 20.48 0.50 9.69
N PHE A 62 21.01 0.87 8.52
CA PHE A 62 21.80 2.06 8.37
C PHE A 62 20.97 3.34 8.63
N MET A 63 19.71 3.39 8.17
CA MET A 63 18.77 4.46 8.51
C MET A 63 18.48 4.54 10.02
N ILE A 64 18.31 3.41 10.71
CA ILE A 64 18.09 3.40 12.17
C ILE A 64 19.33 3.95 12.89
N VAL A 65 20.52 3.48 12.53
CA VAL A 65 21.79 3.89 13.14
C VAL A 65 22.05 5.38 12.92
N THR A 66 21.85 5.88 11.70
CA THR A 66 22.02 7.31 11.40
C THR A 66 20.98 8.17 12.11
N THR A 67 19.74 7.71 12.27
CA THR A 67 18.71 8.41 13.09
C THR A 67 19.16 8.50 14.54
N TYR A 68 19.69 7.40 15.10
CA TYR A 68 20.22 7.39 16.46
C TYR A 68 21.37 8.39 16.63
N PHE A 69 22.31 8.45 15.70
CA PHE A 69 23.42 9.42 15.76
C PHE A 69 22.94 10.88 15.67
N ILE A 70 21.92 11.18 14.86
CA ILE A 70 21.30 12.51 14.84
C ILE A 70 20.83 12.89 16.24
N LEU A 71 20.11 12.00 16.91
CA LEU A 71 19.59 12.26 18.26
C LEU A 71 20.71 12.50 19.26
N VAL A 72 21.74 11.62 19.26
CA VAL A 72 22.90 11.75 20.15
C VAL A 72 23.59 13.11 19.96
N ILE A 73 23.88 13.49 18.71
CA ILE A 73 24.57 14.74 18.37
C ILE A 73 23.77 15.97 18.79
N LEU A 74 22.45 15.97 18.54
CA LEU A 74 21.57 17.08 18.91
C LEU A 74 21.44 17.26 20.44
N THR A 75 21.69 16.20 21.21
CA THR A 75 21.63 16.23 22.69
C THR A 75 23.00 16.31 23.37
N ALA A 76 24.08 16.42 22.59
CA ALA A 76 25.44 16.35 23.14
C ALA A 76 25.92 17.71 23.67
N ASP A 77 25.90 17.90 24.99
CA ASP A 77 26.39 19.13 25.64
C ASP A 77 27.88 19.43 25.41
N SER A 78 28.65 18.42 24.97
CA SER A 78 30.09 18.53 24.73
C SER A 78 30.48 19.14 23.37
N MET A 79 29.51 19.38 22.49
CA MET A 79 29.77 19.84 21.12
C MET A 79 29.38 21.30 20.91
N GLU A 80 30.18 22.02 20.13
CA GLU A 80 29.79 23.36 19.68
C GLU A 80 28.53 23.30 18.81
N MET A 81 27.61 24.26 19.00
CA MET A 81 26.34 24.32 18.28
C MET A 81 26.50 24.31 16.75
N GLN A 82 27.54 24.96 16.22
CA GLN A 82 27.83 24.95 14.77
C GLN A 82 28.17 23.54 14.27
N SER A 83 28.95 22.79 15.04
CA SER A 83 29.30 21.40 14.72
C SER A 83 28.08 20.49 14.83
N GLN A 84 27.25 20.66 15.87
CA GLN A 84 26.00 19.90 16.02
C GLN A 84 25.07 20.10 14.81
N ILE A 85 24.88 21.34 14.36
CA ILE A 85 24.05 21.66 13.19
C ILE A 85 24.65 21.04 11.92
N LEU A 86 25.96 21.18 11.69
CA LEU A 86 26.62 20.65 10.50
C LEU A 86 26.50 19.13 10.41
N PHE A 87 26.82 18.42 11.49
CA PHE A 87 26.76 16.96 11.50
C PHE A 87 25.31 16.46 11.42
N SER A 88 24.40 16.99 12.22
CA SER A 88 22.98 16.60 12.15
C SER A 88 22.39 16.87 10.76
N GLY A 89 22.70 18.01 10.13
CA GLY A 89 22.33 18.33 8.76
C GLY A 89 22.87 17.31 7.75
N GLY A 90 24.14 16.93 7.86
CA GLY A 90 24.75 15.89 7.03
C GLY A 90 24.06 14.54 7.17
N TYR A 91 23.73 14.13 8.39
CA TYR A 91 22.97 12.89 8.63
C TYR A 91 21.53 12.98 8.12
N PHE A 92 20.83 14.11 8.26
CA PHE A 92 19.50 14.31 7.66
C PHE A 92 19.54 14.20 6.13
N PHE A 93 20.56 14.77 5.50
CA PHE A 93 20.76 14.62 4.05
C PHE A 93 21.01 13.15 3.67
N MET A 94 21.83 12.44 4.45
CA MET A 94 22.08 11.02 4.24
C MET A 94 20.79 10.19 4.36
N GLN A 95 19.93 10.49 5.34
CA GLN A 95 18.63 9.85 5.49
C GLN A 95 17.72 10.08 4.28
N TRP A 96 17.69 11.31 3.80
CA TRP A 96 16.92 11.65 2.61
C TRP A 96 17.43 10.86 1.39
N ALA A 97 18.75 10.79 1.18
CA ALA A 97 19.35 10.03 0.09
C ALA A 97 19.09 8.52 0.19
N LEU A 98 19.18 7.94 1.40
CA LEU A 98 18.82 6.54 1.66
C LEU A 98 17.35 6.28 1.40
N GLY A 99 16.46 7.21 1.79
CA GLY A 99 15.04 7.14 1.46
C GLY A 99 14.79 7.11 -0.05
N LYS A 100 15.56 7.87 -0.83
CA LYS A 100 15.50 7.83 -2.30
C LYS A 100 16.04 6.51 -2.88
N ALA A 101 17.14 5.99 -2.36
CA ALA A 101 17.66 4.69 -2.77
C ALA A 101 16.68 3.56 -2.46
N LEU A 102 16.03 3.62 -1.29
CA LEU A 102 14.99 2.68 -0.88
C LEU A 102 13.78 2.71 -1.81
N GLN A 103 13.30 3.91 -2.18
CA GLN A 103 12.22 4.09 -3.16
C GLN A 103 12.57 3.44 -4.51
N LEU A 104 13.80 3.65 -5.00
CA LEU A 104 14.27 3.05 -6.24
C LEU A 104 14.34 1.52 -6.16
N LEU A 105 14.88 0.98 -5.07
CA LEU A 105 14.96 -0.47 -4.87
C LEU A 105 13.58 -1.10 -4.82
N ILE A 106 12.65 -0.52 -4.06
CA ILE A 106 11.27 -1.01 -3.94
C ILE A 106 10.54 -0.93 -5.29
N SER A 107 10.90 0.00 -6.17
CA SER A 107 10.36 0.04 -7.53
C SER A 107 10.86 -1.11 -8.43
N THR A 108 11.89 -1.85 -8.01
CA THR A 108 12.43 -2.98 -8.77
C THR A 108 11.59 -4.23 -8.56
N ARG A 109 10.75 -4.54 -9.55
CA ARG A 109 9.74 -5.61 -9.46
C ARG A 109 10.29 -7.01 -9.20
N GLU A 110 11.45 -7.36 -9.75
CA GLU A 110 12.04 -8.70 -9.53
C GLU A 110 12.34 -8.95 -8.05
N LEU A 111 12.72 -7.90 -7.33
CA LEU A 111 12.98 -7.94 -5.89
C LEU A 111 11.69 -7.76 -5.07
N PHE A 112 10.73 -7.03 -5.66
CA PHE A 112 9.51 -6.55 -5.03
C PHE A 112 8.32 -6.71 -5.99
N PRO A 113 7.72 -7.91 -6.13
CA PRO A 113 6.56 -8.13 -6.99
C PRO A 113 5.27 -7.51 -6.42
N ARG A 114 4.42 -6.98 -7.31
CA ARG A 114 3.17 -6.32 -6.94
C ARG A 114 2.12 -7.37 -6.62
N LYS A 115 1.92 -7.61 -5.33
CA LYS A 115 0.94 -8.59 -4.83
C LYS A 115 -0.17 -7.95 -4.01
N TYR A 116 -0.10 -6.64 -3.80
CA TYR A 116 -1.05 -5.91 -2.98
C TYR A 116 -2.05 -5.17 -3.87
N PHE A 117 -3.26 -5.68 -3.92
CA PHE A 117 -4.36 -5.07 -4.67
C PHE A 117 -5.71 -5.60 -4.19
N THR A 118 -6.78 -4.91 -4.57
CA THR A 118 -8.15 -5.36 -4.29
C THR A 118 -8.81 -5.81 -5.58
N THR A 119 -9.41 -7.00 -5.57
CA THR A 119 -10.27 -7.49 -6.65
C THR A 119 -11.73 -7.17 -6.32
N ILE A 120 -12.46 -6.69 -7.31
CA ILE A 120 -13.90 -6.42 -7.25
C ILE A 120 -14.54 -7.23 -8.38
N SER A 121 -15.34 -8.24 -8.02
CA SER A 121 -15.98 -9.14 -8.97
C SER A 121 -17.49 -9.23 -8.76
N ALA A 122 -18.18 -10.05 -9.54
CA ALA A 122 -19.61 -10.29 -9.37
C ALA A 122 -19.96 -10.99 -8.05
N LYS A 123 -18.99 -11.60 -7.37
CA LYS A 123 -19.21 -12.35 -6.12
C LYS A 123 -18.98 -11.48 -4.88
N GLY A 124 -18.08 -10.51 -4.97
CA GLY A 124 -17.76 -9.62 -3.86
C GLY A 124 -16.50 -8.80 -4.07
N ILE A 125 -15.95 -8.32 -2.96
CA ILE A 125 -14.68 -7.60 -2.88
C ILE A 125 -13.69 -8.45 -2.10
N SER A 126 -12.46 -8.57 -2.61
CA SER A 126 -11.35 -9.18 -1.88
C SER A 126 -10.09 -8.31 -1.95
N SER A 127 -9.62 -7.86 -0.79
CA SER A 127 -8.36 -7.11 -0.64
C SER A 127 -7.21 -8.05 -0.28
N HIS A 128 -6.16 -8.04 -1.08
CA HIS A 128 -4.98 -8.87 -0.90
C HIS A 128 -3.87 -8.04 -0.27
N TYR A 129 -3.84 -7.96 1.06
CA TYR A 129 -2.73 -7.34 1.79
C TYR A 129 -2.51 -8.01 3.15
N SER A 130 -1.33 -7.82 3.73
CA SER A 130 -1.06 -8.24 5.11
C SER A 130 -1.96 -7.51 6.10
N LYS A 131 -2.65 -8.26 6.97
CA LYS A 131 -3.49 -7.70 8.05
C LYS A 131 -2.72 -6.79 9.00
N LEU A 132 -1.39 -6.92 9.06
CA LEU A 132 -0.52 -6.02 9.84
C LEU A 132 -0.58 -4.57 9.37
N HIS A 133 -0.97 -4.32 8.11
CA HIS A 133 -1.14 -2.97 7.59
C HIS A 133 -2.36 -2.24 8.16
N PHE A 134 -3.34 -2.98 8.69
CA PHE A 134 -4.54 -2.44 9.35
C PHE A 134 -4.77 -3.18 10.65
N PRO A 135 -3.99 -2.86 11.70
CA PRO A 135 -4.15 -3.52 12.98
C PRO A 135 -5.58 -3.28 13.49
N PHE A 136 -6.18 -4.37 13.99
CA PHE A 136 -7.45 -4.45 14.72
C PHE A 136 -8.78 -4.55 13.98
N HIS A 137 -8.96 -4.22 12.70
CA HIS A 137 -10.28 -4.38 12.04
C HIS A 137 -10.16 -4.51 10.52
N SER A 138 -9.87 -5.69 10.00
CA SER A 138 -10.18 -5.96 8.60
C SER A 138 -10.46 -7.42 8.29
N LYS A 139 -11.64 -7.69 7.74
CA LYS A 139 -11.80 -8.81 6.82
C LYS A 139 -11.17 -8.40 5.49
N VAL A 140 -10.56 -9.39 4.84
CA VAL A 140 -9.94 -9.23 3.52
C VAL A 140 -10.91 -9.60 2.41
N THR A 141 -12.08 -10.14 2.73
CA THR A 141 -13.08 -10.55 1.76
C THR A 141 -14.49 -10.26 2.28
N LEU A 142 -15.33 -9.67 1.43
CA LEU A 142 -16.76 -9.45 1.69
C LEU A 142 -17.57 -9.81 0.44
N ALA A 143 -18.57 -10.67 0.59
CA ALA A 143 -19.56 -10.95 -0.46
C ALA A 143 -20.60 -9.82 -0.52
N TRP A 144 -21.19 -9.57 -1.69
CA TRP A 144 -22.13 -8.44 -1.85
C TRP A 144 -23.35 -8.49 -0.93
N GLY A 145 -23.91 -9.68 -0.67
CA GLY A 145 -25.10 -9.84 0.16
C GLY A 145 -24.96 -9.38 1.61
N VAL A 146 -23.72 -9.22 2.10
CA VAL A 146 -23.43 -8.78 3.47
C VAL A 146 -22.98 -7.32 3.57
N VAL A 147 -22.76 -6.63 2.45
CA VAL A 147 -22.33 -5.21 2.45
C VAL A 147 -23.50 -4.32 2.87
N GLU A 148 -23.22 -3.32 3.72
CA GLU A 148 -24.21 -2.36 4.21
C GLU A 148 -23.86 -0.92 3.84
N THR A 149 -22.64 -0.49 4.16
CA THR A 149 -22.21 0.90 3.93
C THR A 149 -20.81 0.97 3.34
N THR A 150 -20.56 2.06 2.61
CA THR A 150 -19.24 2.41 2.09
C THR A 150 -18.89 3.83 2.53
N ARG A 151 -17.68 4.05 3.02
CA ARG A 151 -17.17 5.34 3.49
C ARG A 151 -15.81 5.62 2.89
N VAL A 152 -15.55 6.88 2.55
CA VAL A 152 -14.22 7.35 2.11
C VAL A 152 -13.62 8.24 3.20
N TYR A 153 -12.37 8.03 3.55
CA TYR A 153 -11.62 8.90 4.46
C TYR A 153 -10.12 8.88 4.17
N ARG A 154 -9.38 9.79 4.81
CA ARG A 154 -7.92 9.83 4.77
C ARG A 154 -7.37 9.53 6.16
N SER A 155 -6.44 8.58 6.27
CA SER A 155 -5.85 8.17 7.54
C SER A 155 -4.35 7.92 7.44
N LEU A 156 -3.69 7.84 8.59
CA LEU A 156 -2.30 7.41 8.68
C LEU A 156 -2.17 5.97 8.19
N PHE A 157 -1.12 5.73 7.40
CA PHE A 157 -0.82 4.40 6.87
C PHE A 157 0.67 4.13 6.98
N LEU A 158 1.08 3.45 8.06
CA LEU A 158 2.48 3.24 8.41
C LEU A 158 3.27 2.52 7.31
N ALA A 159 2.64 1.56 6.61
CA ALA A 159 3.27 0.87 5.49
C ALA A 159 3.61 1.81 4.32
N GLY A 160 2.95 2.98 4.24
CA GLY A 160 3.26 4.02 3.26
C GLY A 160 4.61 4.70 3.44
N ILE A 161 5.24 4.61 4.63
CA ILE A 161 6.55 5.21 4.90
C ILE A 161 7.59 4.68 3.91
N PHE A 162 7.55 3.38 3.62
CA PHE A 162 8.47 2.74 2.66
C PHE A 162 8.28 3.23 1.21
N ALA A 163 7.11 3.79 0.91
CA ALA A 163 6.78 4.37 -0.39
C ALA A 163 6.75 5.92 -0.36
N GLY A 164 7.21 6.55 0.74
CA GLY A 164 7.38 8.00 0.83
C GLY A 164 6.13 8.81 1.19
N PHE A 165 5.07 8.19 1.72
CA PHE A 165 3.87 8.91 2.16
C PHE A 165 3.38 8.44 3.54
N LEU A 166 2.86 9.37 4.34
CA LEU A 166 2.39 9.08 5.71
C LEU A 166 0.88 8.82 5.80
N LYS A 167 0.12 9.29 4.81
CA LYS A 167 -1.34 9.21 4.79
C LYS A 167 -1.82 8.60 3.49
N ALA A 168 -2.80 7.71 3.61
CA ALA A 168 -3.52 7.06 2.53
C ALA A 168 -4.97 7.53 2.48
N HIS A 169 -5.55 7.55 1.29
CA HIS A 169 -7.00 7.53 1.16
C HIS A 169 -7.50 6.10 1.32
N ILE A 170 -8.65 5.91 1.94
CA ILE A 170 -9.20 4.60 2.27
C ILE A 170 -10.68 4.61 1.88
N VAL A 171 -11.08 3.68 1.02
CA VAL A 171 -12.47 3.29 0.87
C VAL A 171 -12.72 2.13 1.83
N GLU A 172 -13.56 2.35 2.83
CA GLU A 172 -13.94 1.36 3.82
C GLU A 172 -15.34 0.84 3.50
N ILE A 173 -15.47 -0.48 3.46
CA ILE A 173 -16.72 -1.19 3.23
C ILE A 173 -17.07 -1.91 4.52
N THR A 174 -18.25 -1.62 5.07
CA THR A 174 -18.73 -2.21 6.31
C THR A 174 -19.86 -3.18 6.00
N SER A 175 -19.77 -4.37 6.57
CA SER A 175 -20.81 -5.39 6.50
C SER A 175 -21.87 -5.20 7.58
N LYS A 176 -23.04 -5.81 7.38
CA LYS A 176 -24.15 -5.86 8.34
C LYS A 176 -23.76 -6.42 9.72
N ASN A 177 -22.67 -7.21 9.77
CA ASN A 177 -22.18 -7.83 11.00
C ASN A 177 -21.10 -6.97 11.70
N GLY A 178 -20.80 -5.77 11.19
CA GLY A 178 -19.77 -4.89 11.72
C GLY A 178 -18.35 -5.21 11.24
N ASP A 179 -18.15 -6.23 10.40
CA ASP A 179 -16.85 -6.46 9.76
C ASP A 179 -16.55 -5.35 8.76
N THR A 180 -15.31 -4.89 8.72
CA THR A 180 -14.85 -3.87 7.78
C THR A 180 -13.82 -4.43 6.81
N LEU A 181 -13.85 -3.97 5.56
CA LEU A 181 -12.82 -4.19 4.54
C LEU A 181 -12.32 -2.83 4.09
N LYS A 182 -11.01 -2.69 3.91
CA LYS A 182 -10.39 -1.41 3.54
C LYS A 182 -9.75 -1.57 2.17
N ILE A 183 -9.94 -0.58 1.30
CA ILE A 183 -9.27 -0.44 0.01
C ILE A 183 -8.45 0.83 0.10
N PRO A 184 -7.19 0.72 0.47
CA PRO A 184 -6.37 1.88 0.70
C PRO A 184 -5.66 2.24 -0.62
N PHE A 185 -5.54 3.53 -0.93
CA PHE A 185 -4.90 4.02 -2.15
C PHE A 185 -4.18 5.36 -1.96
N HIS A 186 -3.22 5.66 -2.84
CA HIS A 186 -2.51 6.93 -2.84
C HIS A 186 -2.37 7.52 -4.23
N VAL A 187 -2.79 8.78 -4.34
CA VAL A 187 -2.75 9.61 -5.55
C VAL A 187 -2.48 11.07 -5.17
N PRO A 188 -2.05 11.90 -6.15
CA PRO A 188 -2.13 13.34 -6.03
C PRO A 188 -3.49 13.82 -5.48
N SER A 189 -3.47 14.83 -4.62
CA SER A 189 -4.66 15.23 -3.83
C SER A 189 -5.81 15.77 -4.70
N ASP A 190 -5.50 16.32 -5.86
CA ASP A 190 -6.42 16.76 -6.90
C ASP A 190 -7.20 15.59 -7.56
N GLN A 191 -6.63 14.40 -7.58
CA GLN A 191 -7.23 13.21 -8.19
C GLN A 191 -7.93 12.31 -7.17
N ALA A 192 -7.65 12.48 -5.87
CA ALA A 192 -8.09 11.58 -4.81
C ALA A 192 -9.62 11.41 -4.72
N ILE A 193 -10.38 12.50 -4.88
CA ILE A 193 -11.85 12.45 -4.84
C ILE A 193 -12.39 11.69 -6.04
N SER A 194 -11.91 12.01 -7.26
CA SER A 194 -12.34 11.36 -8.49
C SER A 194 -12.08 9.85 -8.49
N VAL A 195 -10.90 9.44 -7.99
CA VAL A 195 -10.55 8.02 -7.85
C VAL A 195 -11.44 7.33 -6.80
N ALA A 196 -11.67 7.99 -5.66
CA ALA A 196 -12.57 7.45 -4.63
C ALA A 196 -13.99 7.23 -5.18
N ASP A 197 -14.54 8.23 -5.86
CA ASP A 197 -15.88 8.18 -6.45
C ASP A 197 -15.97 7.08 -7.51
N SER A 198 -14.91 6.88 -8.30
CA SER A 198 -14.84 5.81 -9.29
C SER A 198 -14.83 4.42 -8.64
N ILE A 199 -14.09 4.24 -7.54
CA ILE A 199 -14.11 2.98 -6.77
C ILE A 199 -15.49 2.74 -6.17
N VAL A 200 -16.12 3.77 -5.59
CA VAL A 200 -17.47 3.65 -5.00
C VAL A 200 -18.52 3.37 -6.06
N ALA A 201 -18.44 4.01 -7.23
CA ALA A 201 -19.33 3.76 -8.36
C ALA A 201 -19.21 2.31 -8.86
N LEU A 202 -17.97 1.80 -8.97
CA LEU A 202 -17.69 0.42 -9.35
C LEU A 202 -18.27 -0.58 -8.33
N ILE A 203 -18.12 -0.31 -7.04
CA ILE A 203 -18.73 -1.11 -5.96
C ILE A 203 -20.26 -1.14 -6.11
N ASN A 204 -20.88 0.03 -6.25
CA ASN A 204 -22.33 0.16 -6.41
C ASN A 204 -22.85 -0.52 -7.68
N GLN A 205 -22.07 -0.51 -8.75
CA GLN A 205 -22.42 -1.19 -10.00
C GLN A 205 -22.41 -2.72 -9.82
N LYS A 206 -21.43 -3.26 -9.10
CA LYS A 206 -21.23 -4.71 -8.92
C LYS A 206 -22.16 -5.31 -7.85
N MET A 207 -22.71 -4.48 -6.98
CA MET A 207 -23.75 -4.86 -6.01
C MET A 207 -25.14 -5.06 -6.63
N LYS A 208 -25.39 -4.51 -7.83
CA LYS A 208 -26.67 -4.62 -8.55
C LYS A 208 -26.72 -5.90 -9.36
#